data_AF-A0A0C9VMS6-F1
#
_entry.id   AF-A0A0C9VMS6-F1
#
_cell.length_a   1.000
_cell.length_b   1.000
_cell.length_c   1.000
_cell.angle_alpha   90.00
_cell.angle_beta   90.00
_cell.angle_gamma   90.00
#
_symmetry.space_group_name_H-M   'P 1'
#
loop_
_entity.id
_entity.type
_entity.pdbx_description
1 polymer ?
#
loop_
_entity_poly.entity_id
_entity_poly.type
_entity_poly.pdbx_seq_one_letter_code
_entity_poly.pdbx_strand_id
1 'polypeptide(L)'
;YQHFPATIRTIVTDEGNLEKSVFIPYDKVFSKGKGTVLNGTVTAIESDGKDKGGRVVLSTGDKVAYDVLVLSTGNSWAGTVSDFPVEKEKILQHVNDSRTAIKAAKTIAIAGGGSVGAELAGEIKAFYPEKTVILVHGQRKLLNDVYPDRFRDNVARRLKAKNVTLILDDYINDLQDPKAPTRKGASLNADLILTAFGGRANNAWVGESLGLDVLSKAGFVKVKTTLQVQGYDHIFAMGDMIDWKEQKQAFKTQSHRAVVATNILPVLEGQAPKKEYNSMGEGIVVTNGPGGGSIYFGFMFGLRLGDFFTRLFKSKELLVKMTRAGLGYTS
;
A
#
# COMPACT_ATOMS: atom_id res chain seq x y z
N TYR A 1 -10.74 -5.05 6.48
CA TYR A 1 -9.33 -4.67 6.35
C TYR A 1 -8.60 -5.66 5.46
N GLN A 2 -7.78 -5.16 4.54
CA GLN A 2 -6.92 -5.97 3.69
C GLN A 2 -5.46 -5.78 4.08
N HIS A 3 -4.79 -6.87 4.45
CA HIS A 3 -3.38 -6.85 4.81
C HIS A 3 -2.48 -6.98 3.57
N PHE A 4 -2.33 -5.88 2.83
CA PHE A 4 -1.56 -5.80 1.58
C PHE A 4 -0.16 -6.43 1.62
N PRO A 5 0.66 -6.32 2.69
CA PRO A 5 1.98 -6.97 2.68
C PRO A 5 1.94 -8.48 2.47
N ALA A 6 0.86 -9.16 2.89
CA ALA A 6 0.73 -10.60 2.69
C ALA A 6 0.01 -10.98 1.40
N THR A 7 -0.74 -10.06 0.78
CA THR A 7 -1.50 -10.38 -0.44
C THR A 7 -0.57 -10.77 -1.59
N ILE A 8 0.66 -10.24 -1.61
CA ILE A 8 1.71 -10.61 -2.57
C ILE A 8 1.97 -12.12 -2.56
N ARG A 9 2.11 -12.75 -1.38
CA ARG A 9 2.27 -14.21 -1.29
C ARG A 9 0.96 -14.94 -1.53
N THR A 10 -0.16 -14.41 -1.00
CA THR A 10 -1.49 -15.02 -1.14
C THR A 10 -1.86 -15.25 -2.60
N ILE A 11 -1.55 -14.33 -3.51
CA ILE A 11 -1.88 -14.52 -4.95
C ILE A 11 -0.95 -15.51 -5.67
N VAL A 12 0.21 -15.87 -5.09
CA VAL A 12 1.20 -16.77 -5.70
C VAL A 12 0.99 -18.22 -5.27
N THR A 13 0.64 -18.48 -4.02
CA THR A 13 0.55 -19.83 -3.44
C THR A 13 -0.62 -19.96 -2.46
N ASP A 14 -1.16 -21.17 -2.33
CA ASP A 14 -2.11 -21.58 -1.30
C ASP A 14 -1.43 -22.13 -0.04
N GLU A 15 -0.09 -22.29 -0.05
CA GLU A 15 0.67 -22.73 1.11
C GLU A 15 0.42 -21.80 2.32
N GLY A 16 0.06 -22.41 3.44
CA GLY A 16 -0.27 -21.68 4.68
C GLY A 16 -1.68 -21.07 4.72
N ASN A 17 -2.51 -21.24 3.68
CA ASN A 17 -3.89 -20.76 3.62
C ASN A 17 -4.04 -19.27 4.02
N LEU A 18 -3.13 -18.42 3.52
CA LEU A 18 -3.06 -17.02 3.95
C LEU A 18 -4.35 -16.26 3.70
N GLU A 19 -5.12 -16.59 2.65
CA GLU A 19 -6.42 -15.99 2.34
C GLU A 19 -7.41 -16.02 3.51
N LYS A 20 -7.28 -16.98 4.44
CA LYS A 20 -8.13 -17.08 5.65
C LYS A 20 -7.81 -16.03 6.71
N SER A 21 -6.65 -15.37 6.63
CA SER A 21 -6.11 -14.52 7.69
C SER A 21 -5.76 -13.10 7.26
N VAL A 22 -5.51 -12.87 5.96
CA VAL A 22 -5.11 -11.56 5.41
C VAL A 22 -6.27 -10.59 5.19
N PHE A 23 -7.50 -11.11 5.07
CA PHE A 23 -8.73 -10.32 5.03
C PHE A 23 -9.38 -10.35 6.41
N ILE A 24 -9.32 -9.23 7.12
CA ILE A 24 -9.69 -9.13 8.53
C ILE A 24 -10.96 -8.27 8.64
N PRO A 25 -12.07 -8.80 9.17
CA PRO A 25 -13.28 -8.01 9.39
C PRO A 25 -13.06 -6.86 10.40
N TYR A 26 -13.87 -5.82 10.33
CA TYR A 26 -13.82 -4.66 11.25
C TYR A 26 -14.75 -4.81 12.47
N ASP A 27 -15.44 -5.95 12.60
CA ASP A 27 -16.39 -6.27 13.68
C ASP A 27 -15.80 -6.20 15.10
N LYS A 28 -14.48 -6.26 15.26
CA LYS A 28 -13.77 -6.19 16.56
C LYS A 28 -12.98 -4.90 16.78
N VAL A 29 -13.06 -3.93 15.85
CA VAL A 29 -12.22 -2.72 15.90
C VAL A 29 -12.58 -1.79 17.07
N PHE A 30 -13.84 -1.77 17.49
CA PHE A 30 -14.31 -0.96 18.61
C PHE A 30 -14.51 -1.82 19.86
N SER A 31 -13.72 -1.55 20.90
CA SER A 31 -13.95 -2.13 22.22
C SER A 31 -15.04 -1.37 22.98
N LYS A 32 -15.81 -2.07 23.82
CA LYS A 32 -16.74 -1.46 24.80
C LYS A 32 -17.85 -0.59 24.18
N GLY A 33 -18.29 -0.90 22.95
CA GLY A 33 -19.40 -0.21 22.28
C GLY A 33 -19.12 1.23 21.85
N LYS A 34 -17.86 1.69 21.89
CA LYS A 34 -17.48 3.08 21.55
C LYS A 34 -17.18 3.24 20.05
N GLY A 35 -18.17 2.97 19.21
CA GLY A 35 -18.08 3.20 17.77
C GLY A 35 -18.95 2.26 16.96
N THR A 36 -19.19 2.65 15.71
CA THR A 36 -20.01 1.91 14.75
C THR A 36 -19.23 1.75 13.45
N VAL A 37 -19.29 0.56 12.85
CA VAL A 37 -18.78 0.32 11.50
C VAL A 37 -19.94 0.42 10.53
N LEU A 38 -19.84 1.34 9.58
CA LEU A 38 -20.76 1.43 8.45
C LEU A 38 -20.04 0.92 7.20
N ASN A 39 -20.64 -0.06 6.51
CA ASN A 39 -20.08 -0.59 5.27
C ASN A 39 -20.69 0.16 4.08
N GLY A 40 -19.88 0.98 3.40
CA GLY A 40 -20.30 1.76 2.26
C GLY A 40 -19.13 2.47 1.59
N THR A 41 -19.34 2.94 0.36
CA THR A 41 -18.34 3.73 -0.38
C THR A 41 -18.65 5.20 -0.17
N VAL A 42 -17.71 5.99 0.34
CA VAL A 42 -17.85 7.45 0.42
C VAL A 42 -17.67 8.05 -0.97
N THR A 43 -18.59 8.92 -1.37
CA THR A 43 -18.61 9.55 -2.70
C THR A 43 -18.54 11.08 -2.64
N ALA A 44 -18.87 11.71 -1.50
CA ALA A 44 -18.73 13.16 -1.34
C ALA A 44 -18.62 13.58 0.14
N ILE A 45 -18.19 14.83 0.34
CA ILE A 45 -18.25 15.56 1.62
C ILE A 45 -19.14 16.78 1.42
N GLU A 46 -20.16 16.91 2.27
CA GLU A 46 -20.91 18.15 2.44
C GLU A 46 -20.39 18.83 3.71
N SER A 47 -19.62 19.91 3.57
CA SER A 47 -19.12 20.68 4.71
C SER A 47 -20.06 21.85 5.01
N ASP A 48 -20.42 22.05 6.28
CA ASP A 48 -21.28 23.16 6.71
C ASP A 48 -20.48 24.47 6.90
N GLY A 49 -19.17 24.45 6.62
CA GLY A 49 -18.23 25.57 6.73
C GLY A 49 -16.81 25.09 7.01
N LYS A 50 -15.80 25.94 6.78
CA LYS A 50 -14.37 25.57 6.98
C LYS A 50 -14.03 25.25 8.45
N ASP A 51 -14.84 25.74 9.37
CA ASP A 51 -14.72 25.67 10.83
C ASP A 51 -15.84 24.84 11.49
N LYS A 52 -16.74 24.23 10.71
CA LYS A 52 -17.92 23.48 11.21
C LYS A 52 -17.93 22.07 10.68
N GLY A 53 -18.63 21.17 11.36
CA GLY A 53 -18.85 19.80 10.90
C GLY A 53 -19.55 19.69 9.54
N GLY A 54 -20.08 18.51 9.24
CA GLY A 54 -20.75 18.28 7.98
C GLY A 54 -21.28 16.86 7.87
N ARG A 55 -21.40 16.39 6.63
CA ARG A 55 -21.87 15.04 6.30
C ARG A 55 -20.94 14.40 5.28
N VAL A 56 -20.66 13.12 5.45
CA VAL A 56 -20.13 12.28 4.36
C VAL A 56 -21.31 11.63 3.65
N VAL A 57 -21.26 11.61 2.32
CA VAL A 57 -22.28 10.99 1.47
C VAL A 57 -21.77 9.63 1.02
N LEU A 58 -22.60 8.61 1.20
CA LEU A 58 -22.31 7.26 0.74
C LEU A 58 -22.86 7.05 -0.68
N SER A 59 -22.35 6.03 -1.37
CA SER A 59 -22.81 5.62 -2.70
C SER A 59 -24.29 5.20 -2.74
N THR A 60 -24.88 4.89 -1.58
CA THR A 60 -26.31 4.59 -1.42
C THR A 60 -27.17 5.86 -1.38
N GLY A 61 -26.56 7.05 -1.22
CA GLY A 61 -27.24 8.31 -0.95
C GLY A 61 -27.38 8.62 0.55
N ASP A 62 -27.07 7.67 1.43
CA ASP A 62 -27.09 7.89 2.87
C ASP A 62 -26.07 8.95 3.30
N LYS A 63 -26.44 9.74 4.32
CA LYS A 63 -25.61 10.82 4.85
C LYS A 63 -25.25 10.54 6.31
N VAL A 64 -23.97 10.61 6.62
CA VAL A 64 -23.46 10.41 7.99
C VAL A 64 -22.87 11.72 8.48
N ALA A 65 -23.46 12.29 9.53
CA ALA A 65 -22.99 13.53 10.14
C ALA A 65 -21.67 13.33 10.87
N TYR A 66 -20.83 14.37 10.87
CA TYR A 66 -19.59 14.43 11.64
C TYR A 66 -19.36 15.84 12.20
N ASP A 67 -18.75 15.92 13.38
CA ASP A 67 -18.17 17.16 13.91
C ASP A 67 -16.70 17.29 13.51
N VAL A 68 -15.99 16.15 13.50
CA VAL A 68 -14.60 16.02 13.03
C VAL A 68 -14.51 14.84 12.07
N LEU A 69 -13.86 15.05 10.93
CA LEU A 69 -13.67 14.03 9.89
C LEU A 69 -12.19 13.64 9.78
N VAL A 70 -11.90 12.34 9.66
CA VAL A 70 -10.56 11.83 9.38
C VAL A 70 -10.56 11.09 8.05
N LEU A 71 -9.87 11.62 7.06
CA LEU A 71 -9.67 11.02 5.75
C LEU A 71 -8.49 10.04 5.80
N SER A 72 -8.76 8.76 5.55
CA SER A 72 -7.73 7.71 5.57
C SER A 72 -7.98 6.62 4.51
N THR A 73 -8.41 7.01 3.31
CA THR A 73 -8.80 6.11 2.21
C THR A 73 -7.63 5.50 1.45
N GLY A 74 -6.40 5.90 1.78
CA GLY A 74 -5.16 5.33 1.24
C GLY A 74 -4.93 5.63 -0.23
N ASN A 75 -4.25 4.72 -0.92
CA ASN A 75 -4.02 4.77 -2.36
C ASN A 75 -4.81 3.68 -3.08
N SER A 76 -5.27 3.99 -4.29
CA SER A 76 -5.73 3.01 -5.27
C SER A 76 -4.56 2.59 -6.15
N TRP A 77 -4.42 1.28 -6.36
CA TRP A 77 -3.30 0.67 -7.08
C TRP A 77 -3.86 -0.20 -8.19
N ALA A 78 -3.26 -0.17 -9.37
CA ALA A 78 -3.76 -0.92 -10.51
C ALA A 78 -3.31 -2.40 -10.51
N GLY A 79 -4.25 -3.27 -10.87
CA GLY A 79 -4.06 -4.66 -11.25
C GLY A 79 -3.75 -5.65 -10.14
N THR A 80 -3.22 -6.82 -10.51
CA THR A 80 -3.48 -8.11 -9.84
C THR A 80 -3.08 -8.16 -8.36
N VAL A 81 -2.07 -7.41 -7.93
CA VAL A 81 -1.51 -7.49 -6.58
C VAL A 81 -2.23 -6.57 -5.59
N SER A 82 -3.03 -5.62 -6.06
CA SER A 82 -3.54 -4.55 -5.21
C SER A 82 -4.95 -4.05 -5.54
N ASP A 83 -5.48 -4.33 -6.74
CA ASP A 83 -6.85 -4.00 -7.13
C ASP A 83 -7.80 -5.15 -6.78
N PHE A 84 -7.97 -5.37 -5.48
CA PHE A 84 -8.88 -6.40 -5.00
C PHE A 84 -10.33 -5.89 -4.98
N PRO A 85 -11.30 -6.73 -5.35
CA PRO A 85 -12.71 -6.38 -5.20
C PRO A 85 -13.09 -6.22 -3.72
N VAL A 86 -14.24 -5.59 -3.47
CA VAL A 86 -14.69 -5.28 -2.10
C VAL A 86 -15.44 -6.46 -1.45
N GLU A 87 -16.10 -7.29 -2.26
CA GLU A 87 -16.89 -8.44 -1.81
C GLU A 87 -15.99 -9.65 -1.52
N LYS A 88 -16.23 -10.32 -0.39
CA LYS A 88 -15.40 -11.44 0.08
C LYS A 88 -15.28 -12.58 -0.93
N GLU A 89 -16.39 -12.96 -1.56
CA GLU A 89 -16.45 -14.05 -2.52
C GLU A 89 -15.63 -13.69 -3.77
N LYS A 90 -15.76 -12.45 -4.25
CA LYS A 90 -14.98 -11.92 -5.38
C LYS A 90 -13.49 -11.82 -5.03
N ILE A 91 -13.15 -11.49 -3.78
CA ILE A 91 -11.76 -11.47 -3.30
C ILE A 91 -11.13 -12.86 -3.42
N LEU A 92 -11.83 -13.90 -2.96
CA LEU A 92 -11.34 -15.27 -3.04
C LEU A 92 -11.25 -15.75 -4.49
N GLN A 93 -12.20 -15.37 -5.33
CA GLN A 93 -12.15 -15.65 -6.77
C GLN A 93 -10.90 -15.02 -7.40
N HIS A 94 -10.65 -13.73 -7.14
CA HIS A 94 -9.46 -13.01 -7.62
C HIS A 94 -8.14 -13.70 -7.20
N VAL A 95 -8.05 -14.17 -5.96
CA VAL A 95 -6.89 -14.94 -5.47
C VAL A 95 -6.72 -16.24 -6.27
N ASN A 96 -7.80 -16.99 -6.47
CA ASN A 96 -7.76 -18.26 -7.20
C ASN A 96 -7.42 -18.07 -8.68
N ASP A 97 -7.97 -17.04 -9.32
CA ASP A 97 -7.69 -16.70 -10.71
C ASP A 97 -6.21 -16.30 -10.87
N SER A 98 -5.69 -15.49 -9.95
CA SER A 98 -4.28 -15.09 -9.92
C SER A 98 -3.36 -16.31 -9.79
N ARG A 99 -3.65 -17.21 -8.85
CA ARG A 99 -2.88 -18.46 -8.66
C ARG A 99 -2.91 -19.34 -9.91
N THR A 100 -4.09 -19.47 -10.53
CA THR A 100 -4.28 -20.26 -11.75
C THR A 100 -3.47 -19.71 -12.91
N ALA A 101 -3.55 -18.38 -13.14
CA ALA A 101 -2.78 -17.71 -14.18
C ALA A 101 -1.27 -17.84 -13.96
N ILE A 102 -0.79 -17.62 -12.73
CA ILE A 102 0.65 -17.76 -12.38
C ILE A 102 1.11 -19.21 -12.56
N LYS A 103 0.31 -20.19 -12.16
CA LYS A 103 0.64 -21.62 -12.31
C LYS A 103 0.74 -22.01 -13.79
N ALA A 104 -0.16 -21.52 -14.64
CA ALA A 104 -0.20 -21.82 -16.07
C ALA A 104 0.93 -21.14 -16.88
N ALA A 105 1.33 -19.92 -16.51
CA ALA A 105 2.36 -19.17 -17.22
C ALA A 105 3.76 -19.79 -17.08
N LYS A 106 4.54 -19.86 -18.17
CA LYS A 106 5.95 -20.27 -18.14
C LYS A 106 6.88 -19.07 -18.01
N THR A 107 6.54 -17.98 -18.68
CA THR A 107 7.24 -16.70 -18.61
C THR A 107 6.31 -15.63 -18.04
N ILE A 108 6.72 -14.98 -16.95
CA ILE A 108 5.95 -13.95 -16.26
C ILE A 108 6.72 -12.64 -16.32
N ALA A 109 6.11 -11.60 -16.89
CA ALA A 109 6.61 -10.23 -16.83
C ALA A 109 5.95 -9.49 -15.67
N ILE A 110 6.73 -8.69 -14.93
CA ILE A 110 6.25 -7.85 -13.84
C ILE A 110 6.54 -6.39 -14.20
N ALA A 111 5.49 -5.58 -14.30
CA ALA A 111 5.59 -4.15 -14.55
C ALA A 111 5.75 -3.39 -13.22
N GLY A 112 6.96 -2.87 -12.96
CA GLY A 112 7.29 -2.05 -11.79
C GLY A 112 8.25 -2.74 -10.83
N GLY A 113 9.50 -2.29 -10.79
CA GLY A 113 10.55 -2.77 -9.88
C GLY A 113 10.61 -2.04 -8.54
N GLY A 114 9.45 -1.58 -8.03
CA GLY A 114 9.30 -1.11 -6.66
C GLY A 114 9.39 -2.27 -5.65
N SER A 115 9.11 -1.99 -4.37
CA SER A 115 9.14 -3.04 -3.34
C SER A 115 8.14 -4.16 -3.65
N VAL A 116 6.92 -3.82 -4.07
CA VAL A 116 5.89 -4.81 -4.41
C VAL A 116 6.34 -5.75 -5.52
N GLY A 117 6.86 -5.22 -6.63
CA GLY A 117 7.32 -6.05 -7.75
C GLY A 117 8.56 -6.87 -7.43
N ALA A 118 9.48 -6.32 -6.61
CA ALA A 118 10.64 -7.07 -6.12
C ALA A 118 10.23 -8.24 -5.21
N GLU A 119 9.29 -8.03 -4.28
CA GLU A 119 8.75 -9.07 -3.42
C GLU A 119 8.01 -10.13 -4.24
N LEU A 120 7.15 -9.71 -5.17
CA LEU A 120 6.39 -10.61 -6.05
C LEU A 120 7.31 -11.52 -6.88
N ALA A 121 8.36 -10.95 -7.49
CA ALA A 121 9.36 -11.74 -8.23
C ALA A 121 10.02 -12.78 -7.32
N GLY A 122 10.35 -12.40 -6.08
CA GLY A 122 10.95 -13.27 -5.09
C GLY A 122 10.04 -14.39 -4.61
N GLU A 123 8.73 -14.13 -4.45
CA GLU A 123 7.70 -15.13 -4.12
C GLU A 123 7.51 -16.11 -5.29
N ILE A 124 7.33 -15.61 -6.52
CA ILE A 124 7.17 -16.48 -7.71
C ILE A 124 8.38 -17.40 -7.87
N LYS A 125 9.61 -16.89 -7.78
CA LYS A 125 10.81 -17.73 -7.87
C LYS A 125 10.99 -18.70 -6.71
N ALA A 126 10.36 -18.46 -5.56
CA ALA A 126 10.43 -19.38 -4.44
C ALA A 126 9.50 -20.59 -4.61
N PHE A 127 8.29 -20.38 -5.12
CA PHE A 127 7.30 -21.45 -5.32
C PHE A 127 7.36 -22.08 -6.71
N TYR A 128 7.92 -21.38 -7.70
CA TYR A 128 8.08 -21.81 -9.08
C TYR A 128 9.50 -21.52 -9.59
N PRO A 129 10.52 -22.23 -9.07
CA PRO A 129 11.92 -21.98 -9.39
C PRO A 129 12.26 -22.19 -10.89
N GLU A 130 11.44 -22.96 -11.62
CA GLU A 130 11.58 -23.26 -13.04
C GLU A 130 11.07 -22.15 -13.97
N LYS A 131 10.16 -21.29 -13.51
CA LYS A 131 9.56 -20.24 -14.35
C LYS A 131 10.54 -19.12 -14.66
N THR A 132 10.41 -18.53 -15.85
CA THR A 132 11.12 -17.31 -16.24
C THR A 132 10.39 -16.11 -15.68
N VAL A 133 11.10 -15.25 -14.94
CA VAL A 133 10.55 -14.01 -14.39
C VAL A 133 11.33 -12.81 -14.91
N ILE A 134 10.63 -11.87 -15.55
CA ILE A 134 11.18 -10.64 -16.10
C ILE A 134 10.61 -9.46 -15.30
N LEU A 135 11.44 -8.74 -14.57
CA LEU A 135 11.05 -7.55 -13.83
C LEU A 135 11.46 -6.30 -14.61
N VAL A 136 10.48 -5.53 -15.07
CA VAL A 136 10.67 -4.30 -15.84
C VAL A 136 10.47 -3.09 -14.93
N HIS A 137 11.41 -2.14 -14.94
CA HIS A 137 11.34 -0.95 -14.07
C HIS A 137 11.84 0.30 -14.76
N GLY A 138 11.07 1.38 -14.59
CA GLY A 138 11.30 2.66 -15.25
C GLY A 138 12.55 3.43 -14.82
N GLN A 139 13.18 3.04 -13.71
CA GLN A 139 14.40 3.69 -13.23
C GLN A 139 15.64 2.83 -13.45
N ARG A 140 16.81 3.47 -13.43
CA ARG A 140 18.14 2.83 -13.57
C ARG A 140 18.44 1.73 -12.56
N LYS A 141 17.76 1.71 -11.41
CA LYS A 141 17.94 0.76 -10.30
C LYS A 141 16.56 0.43 -9.72
N LEU A 142 16.39 -0.78 -9.19
CA LEU A 142 15.17 -1.18 -8.46
C LEU A 142 14.90 -0.24 -7.28
N LEU A 143 13.64 -0.21 -6.81
CA LEU A 143 13.14 0.78 -5.86
C LEU A 143 13.29 2.22 -6.40
N ASN A 144 12.99 3.22 -5.57
CA ASN A 144 13.25 4.63 -5.89
C ASN A 144 14.54 5.14 -5.22
N ASP A 145 14.93 6.35 -5.58
CA ASP A 145 16.17 7.04 -5.20
C ASP A 145 16.21 7.56 -3.76
N VAL A 146 15.11 7.46 -3.02
CA VAL A 146 15.09 7.68 -1.57
C VAL A 146 15.94 6.65 -0.84
N TYR A 147 16.14 5.46 -1.42
CA TYR A 147 17.01 4.43 -0.86
C TYR A 147 18.43 4.52 -1.45
N PRO A 148 19.49 4.30 -0.65
CA PRO A 148 20.86 4.34 -1.14
C PRO A 148 21.14 3.29 -2.22
N ASP A 149 21.93 3.66 -3.22
CA ASP A 149 22.29 2.77 -4.34
C ASP A 149 22.84 1.42 -3.88
N ARG A 150 23.69 1.40 -2.85
CA ARG A 150 24.22 0.15 -2.28
C ARG A 150 23.12 -0.81 -1.79
N PHE A 151 22.01 -0.29 -1.28
CA PHE A 151 20.86 -1.11 -0.87
C PHE A 151 20.08 -1.58 -2.10
N ARG A 152 19.81 -0.68 -3.05
CA ARG A 152 19.11 -1.00 -4.31
C ARG A 152 19.85 -2.07 -5.12
N ASP A 153 21.18 -1.99 -5.17
CA ASP A 153 22.06 -2.97 -5.82
C ASP A 153 22.07 -4.32 -5.09
N ASN A 154 21.93 -4.31 -3.75
CA ASN A 154 21.77 -5.53 -2.97
C ASN A 154 20.48 -6.27 -3.34
N VAL A 155 19.35 -5.55 -3.39
CA VAL A 155 18.06 -6.12 -3.80
C VAL A 155 18.15 -6.70 -5.21
N ALA A 156 18.72 -5.95 -6.17
CA ALA A 156 18.89 -6.41 -7.55
C ALA A 156 19.76 -7.68 -7.64
N ARG A 157 20.91 -7.72 -6.95
CA ARG A 157 21.80 -8.89 -6.92
C ARG A 157 21.09 -10.13 -6.36
N ARG A 158 20.29 -9.97 -5.30
CA ARG A 158 19.56 -11.09 -4.67
C ARG A 158 18.45 -11.65 -5.56
N LEU A 159 17.79 -10.81 -6.37
CA LEU A 159 16.82 -11.27 -7.36
C LEU A 159 17.52 -11.95 -8.56
N LYS A 160 18.62 -11.38 -9.06
CA LYS A 160 19.42 -12.02 -10.11
C LYS A 160 19.96 -13.38 -9.70
N ALA A 161 20.36 -13.55 -8.44
CA ALA A 161 20.79 -14.85 -7.89
C ALA A 161 19.68 -15.92 -7.90
N LYS A 162 18.40 -15.51 -8.02
CA LYS A 162 17.26 -16.39 -8.26
C LYS A 162 16.86 -16.48 -9.74
N ASN A 163 17.73 -16.07 -10.67
CA ASN A 163 17.46 -16.04 -12.10
C ASN A 163 16.25 -15.16 -12.48
N VAL A 164 16.05 -14.04 -11.78
CA VAL A 164 15.13 -12.99 -12.23
C VAL A 164 15.86 -12.11 -13.24
N THR A 165 15.31 -11.97 -14.44
CA THR A 165 15.79 -11.04 -15.46
C THR A 165 15.33 -9.63 -15.12
N LEU A 166 16.24 -8.66 -15.10
CA LEU A 166 15.92 -7.26 -14.82
C LEU A 166 16.05 -6.43 -16.11
N ILE A 167 14.98 -5.74 -16.49
CA ILE A 167 14.98 -4.71 -17.54
C ILE A 167 14.78 -3.38 -16.83
N LEU A 168 15.83 -2.56 -16.77
CA LEU A 168 15.85 -1.29 -16.05
C LEU A 168 15.86 -0.12 -17.03
N ASP A 169 15.47 1.06 -16.54
CA ASP A 169 15.32 2.27 -17.36
C ASP A 169 14.33 2.06 -18.53
N ASP A 170 13.29 1.26 -18.32
CA ASP A 170 12.32 0.88 -19.35
C ASP A 170 10.92 0.62 -18.78
N TYR A 171 9.91 0.57 -19.65
CA TYR A 171 8.50 0.40 -19.28
C TYR A 171 7.80 -0.59 -20.19
N ILE A 172 6.76 -1.23 -19.66
CA ILE A 172 5.77 -1.95 -20.47
C ILE A 172 4.66 -0.93 -20.79
N ASN A 173 4.46 -0.61 -22.06
CA ASN A 173 3.44 0.36 -22.48
C ASN A 173 2.06 -0.30 -22.60
N ASP A 174 2.01 -1.48 -23.22
CA ASP A 174 0.80 -2.27 -23.35
C ASP A 174 0.77 -3.36 -22.29
N LEU A 175 -0.05 -3.17 -21.26
CA LEU A 175 -0.22 -4.13 -20.17
C LEU A 175 -1.20 -5.26 -20.51
N GLN A 176 -1.91 -5.16 -21.64
CA GLN A 176 -2.91 -6.14 -22.08
C GLN A 176 -2.32 -7.15 -23.06
N ASP A 177 -1.17 -6.85 -23.67
CA ASP A 177 -0.46 -7.77 -24.56
C ASP A 177 0.86 -8.27 -23.93
N PRO A 178 0.89 -9.48 -23.35
CA PRO A 178 2.10 -10.12 -22.82
C PRO A 178 3.24 -10.32 -23.82
N LYS A 179 2.95 -10.23 -25.11
CA LYS A 179 3.94 -10.37 -26.19
C LYS A 179 4.45 -9.02 -26.69
N ALA A 180 3.79 -7.91 -26.36
CA ALA A 180 4.24 -6.57 -26.74
C ALA A 180 5.65 -6.30 -26.18
N PRO A 181 6.52 -5.63 -26.98
CA PRO A 181 7.83 -5.24 -26.49
C PRO A 181 7.71 -4.14 -25.44
N THR A 182 8.78 -3.95 -24.66
CA THR A 182 8.92 -2.77 -23.83
C THR A 182 9.01 -1.50 -24.67
N ARG A 183 8.92 -0.34 -24.03
CA ARG A 183 9.06 0.98 -24.67
C ARG A 183 10.37 1.11 -25.46
N LYS A 184 11.47 0.51 -25.00
CA LYS A 184 12.76 0.51 -25.71
C LYS A 184 12.96 -0.70 -26.64
N GLY A 185 11.93 -1.49 -26.88
CA GLY A 185 11.97 -2.60 -27.84
C GLY A 185 12.48 -3.93 -27.28
N ALA A 186 12.67 -4.07 -25.96
CA ALA A 186 13.07 -5.35 -25.38
C ALA A 186 11.89 -6.34 -25.46
N SER A 187 12.16 -7.52 -26.00
CA SER A 187 11.14 -8.56 -26.14
C SER A 187 10.80 -9.17 -24.78
N LEU A 188 9.51 -9.16 -24.40
CA LEU A 188 9.03 -9.84 -23.19
C LEU A 188 8.76 -11.32 -23.44
N ASN A 189 8.05 -11.63 -24.55
CA ASN A 189 7.54 -12.97 -24.86
C ASN A 189 6.87 -13.65 -23.65
N ALA A 190 6.21 -12.88 -22.78
CA ALA A 190 5.61 -13.38 -21.56
C ALA A 190 4.28 -14.06 -21.85
N ASP A 191 3.84 -14.94 -20.97
CA ASP A 191 2.51 -15.54 -21.00
C ASP A 191 1.54 -14.78 -20.08
N LEU A 192 2.10 -14.00 -19.14
CA LEU A 192 1.37 -13.23 -18.15
C LEU A 192 2.13 -11.95 -17.82
N ILE A 193 1.42 -10.83 -17.77
CA ILE A 193 1.90 -9.57 -17.18
C ILE A 193 1.23 -9.39 -15.81
N LEU A 194 2.03 -9.09 -14.79
CA LEU A 194 1.57 -8.68 -13.46
C LEU A 194 1.97 -7.23 -13.20
N THR A 195 1.05 -6.41 -12.70
CA THR A 195 1.32 -5.00 -12.39
C THR A 195 1.72 -4.81 -10.92
N ALA A 196 2.74 -3.98 -10.70
CA ALA A 196 3.29 -3.68 -9.38
C ALA A 196 3.90 -2.26 -9.31
N PHE A 197 3.36 -1.33 -10.10
CA PHE A 197 3.77 0.08 -10.11
C PHE A 197 2.83 0.98 -9.29
N GLY A 198 3.26 2.23 -9.06
CA GLY A 198 2.70 3.18 -8.10
C GLY A 198 1.17 3.37 -8.13
N GLY A 199 0.60 3.63 -6.96
CA GLY A 199 -0.80 3.98 -6.78
C GLY A 199 -1.07 5.48 -6.86
N ARG A 200 -2.34 5.83 -6.96
CA ARG A 200 -2.85 7.21 -6.87
C ARG A 200 -3.59 7.37 -5.55
N ALA A 201 -3.60 8.56 -4.97
CA ALA A 201 -4.41 8.82 -3.79
C ALA A 201 -5.88 8.45 -4.07
N ASN A 202 -6.51 7.71 -3.15
CA ASN A 202 -7.89 7.28 -3.27
C ASN A 202 -8.83 8.40 -2.79
N ASN A 203 -8.85 9.51 -3.53
CA ASN A 203 -9.43 10.77 -3.07
C ASN A 203 -10.13 11.56 -4.21
N ALA A 204 -10.58 10.89 -5.27
CA ALA A 204 -11.23 11.55 -6.40
C ALA A 204 -12.38 12.49 -5.96
N TRP A 205 -13.18 12.04 -5.00
CA TRP A 205 -14.28 12.78 -4.39
C TRP A 205 -13.85 13.97 -3.52
N VAL A 206 -12.62 13.99 -3.01
CA VAL A 206 -12.17 15.02 -2.05
C VAL A 206 -12.03 16.38 -2.74
N GLY A 207 -11.40 16.43 -3.92
CA GLY A 207 -11.23 17.67 -4.67
C GLY A 207 -12.56 18.24 -5.16
N GLU A 208 -13.49 17.37 -5.57
CA GLU A 208 -14.85 17.76 -5.97
C GLU A 208 -15.66 18.30 -4.79
N SER A 209 -15.46 17.75 -3.59
CA SER A 209 -16.22 18.11 -2.39
C SER A 209 -15.68 19.34 -1.65
N LEU A 210 -14.36 19.47 -1.53
CA LEU A 210 -13.70 20.48 -0.70
C LEU A 210 -12.95 21.55 -1.52
N GLY A 211 -12.94 21.43 -2.85
CA GLY A 211 -12.19 22.30 -3.75
C GLY A 211 -10.85 21.69 -4.19
N LEU A 212 -10.45 21.98 -5.44
CA LEU A 212 -9.21 21.44 -6.02
C LEU A 212 -7.94 21.97 -5.35
N ASP A 213 -8.03 23.11 -4.65
CA ASP A 213 -6.92 23.73 -3.92
C ASP A 213 -6.47 22.90 -2.72
N VAL A 214 -7.31 22.01 -2.18
CA VAL A 214 -6.90 21.07 -1.13
C VAL A 214 -6.00 19.96 -1.65
N LEU A 215 -5.87 19.79 -2.98
CA LEU A 215 -5.04 18.77 -3.60
C LEU A 215 -3.73 19.36 -4.14
N SER A 216 -2.64 18.62 -3.99
CA SER A 216 -1.36 18.91 -4.62
C SER A 216 -1.41 18.61 -6.11
N LYS A 217 -0.41 19.07 -6.87
CA LYS A 217 -0.30 18.75 -8.31
C LYS A 217 -0.21 17.24 -8.57
N ALA A 218 0.28 16.48 -7.60
CA ALA A 218 0.36 15.02 -7.66
C ALA A 218 -0.93 14.33 -7.19
N GLY A 219 -1.97 15.10 -6.83
CA GLY A 219 -3.28 14.59 -6.42
C GLY A 219 -3.36 14.17 -4.96
N PHE A 220 -2.37 14.49 -4.12
CA PHE A 220 -2.40 14.18 -2.68
C PHE A 220 -3.08 15.30 -1.88
N VAL A 221 -3.71 14.98 -0.75
CA VAL A 221 -4.38 15.97 0.11
C VAL A 221 -3.35 16.78 0.88
N LYS A 222 -3.34 18.10 0.68
CA LYS A 222 -2.46 19.04 1.39
C LYS A 222 -2.89 19.13 2.85
N VAL A 223 -1.92 18.97 3.75
CA VAL A 223 -2.15 19.02 5.20
C VAL A 223 -1.22 20.02 5.88
N LYS A 224 -1.64 20.50 7.06
CA LYS A 224 -0.79 21.21 8.03
C LYS A 224 0.12 20.20 8.76
N THR A 225 1.09 20.68 9.54
CA THR A 225 1.91 19.84 10.44
C THR A 225 1.07 19.07 11.47
N THR A 226 -0.10 19.60 11.83
CA THR A 226 -1.09 18.98 12.71
C THR A 226 -1.97 17.91 12.01
N LEU A 227 -1.71 17.64 10.73
CA LEU A 227 -2.46 16.73 9.84
C LEU A 227 -3.90 17.17 9.52
N GLN A 228 -4.28 18.40 9.85
CA GLN A 228 -5.51 19.01 9.34
C GLN A 228 -5.38 19.30 7.84
N VAL A 229 -6.43 19.07 7.07
CA VAL A 229 -6.53 19.45 5.67
C VAL A 229 -6.39 20.97 5.55
N GLN A 230 -5.57 21.45 4.61
CA GLN A 230 -5.40 22.89 4.44
C GLN A 230 -6.73 23.55 4.09
N GLY A 231 -7.08 24.61 4.83
CA GLY A 231 -8.36 25.32 4.69
C GLY A 231 -9.52 24.78 5.53
N TYR A 232 -9.34 23.67 6.27
CA TYR A 232 -10.37 23.08 7.12
C TYR A 232 -9.82 22.73 8.51
N ASP A 233 -10.42 23.23 9.57
CA ASP A 233 -9.90 23.03 10.94
C ASP A 233 -10.43 21.75 11.61
N HIS A 234 -11.50 21.16 11.07
CA HIS A 234 -12.14 19.98 11.63
C HIS A 234 -11.98 18.73 10.75
N ILE A 235 -11.28 18.85 9.60
CA ILE A 235 -10.98 17.73 8.71
C ILE A 235 -9.50 17.41 8.82
N PHE A 236 -9.18 16.17 9.17
CA PHE A 236 -7.82 15.63 9.15
C PHE A 236 -7.65 14.69 7.95
N ALA A 237 -6.42 14.54 7.47
CA ALA A 237 -6.07 13.49 6.53
C ALA A 237 -4.81 12.77 6.98
N MET A 238 -4.74 11.46 6.78
CA MET A 238 -3.59 10.63 7.17
C MET A 238 -3.34 9.46 6.22
N GLY A 239 -2.15 8.90 6.31
CA GLY A 239 -1.75 7.72 5.55
C GLY A 239 -1.34 8.07 4.13
N ASP A 240 -1.55 7.15 3.19
CA ASP A 240 -0.97 7.27 1.84
C ASP A 240 -1.51 8.45 1.02
N MET A 241 -2.67 8.98 1.39
CA MET A 241 -3.36 10.04 0.64
C MET A 241 -2.84 11.47 0.90
N ILE A 242 -1.98 11.69 1.90
CA ILE A 242 -1.53 13.04 2.26
C ILE A 242 -0.35 13.50 1.41
N ASP A 243 -0.27 14.81 1.16
CA ASP A 243 0.88 15.43 0.52
C ASP A 243 1.95 15.68 1.57
N TRP A 244 2.82 14.68 1.75
CA TRP A 244 3.94 14.72 2.67
C TRP A 244 5.16 14.12 2.01
N LYS A 245 6.30 14.79 2.16
CA LYS A 245 7.58 14.40 1.56
C LYS A 245 8.17 13.19 2.30
N GLU A 246 7.63 12.01 2.00
CA GLU A 246 8.05 10.74 2.56
C GLU A 246 7.56 9.58 1.68
N GLN A 247 8.18 8.40 1.84
CA GLN A 247 7.61 7.18 1.27
C GLN A 247 6.32 6.80 1.99
N LYS A 248 5.29 6.44 1.22
CA LYS A 248 3.98 6.00 1.70
C LYS A 248 4.08 4.57 2.21
N GLN A 249 4.00 4.40 3.54
CA GLN A 249 4.34 3.15 4.21
C GLN A 249 3.46 2.92 5.44
N ALA A 250 2.93 1.69 5.55
CA ALA A 250 2.02 1.32 6.62
C ALA A 250 2.56 1.59 8.04
N PHE A 251 3.86 1.43 8.30
CA PHE A 251 4.42 1.65 9.65
C PHE A 251 4.40 3.13 10.07
N LYS A 252 4.44 4.08 9.11
CA LYS A 252 4.37 5.52 9.41
C LYS A 252 2.97 5.97 9.82
N THR A 253 1.94 5.23 9.40
CA THR A 253 0.55 5.54 9.75
C THR A 253 0.29 5.52 11.26
N GLN A 254 1.10 4.81 12.05
CA GLN A 254 1.01 4.83 13.52
C GLN A 254 1.31 6.21 14.09
N SER A 255 2.33 6.89 13.56
CA SER A 255 2.68 8.25 13.95
C SER A 255 1.63 9.25 13.48
N HIS A 256 1.06 9.07 12.28
CA HIS A 256 -0.08 9.87 11.84
C HIS A 256 -1.28 9.72 12.77
N ARG A 257 -1.63 8.47 13.12
CA ARG A 257 -2.74 8.17 14.03
C ARG A 257 -2.53 8.83 15.39
N ALA A 258 -1.31 8.78 15.94
CA ALA A 258 -1.01 9.42 17.22
C ALA A 258 -1.26 10.93 17.17
N VAL A 259 -0.82 11.60 16.09
CA VAL A 259 -1.03 13.04 15.88
C VAL A 259 -2.52 13.37 15.77
N VAL A 260 -3.25 12.68 14.89
CA VAL A 260 -4.68 12.91 14.69
C VAL A 260 -5.46 12.65 15.97
N ALA A 261 -5.27 11.49 16.61
CA ALA A 261 -6.01 11.12 17.82
C ALA A 261 -5.79 12.10 18.98
N THR A 262 -4.56 12.60 19.18
CA THR A 262 -4.27 13.61 20.20
C THR A 262 -4.94 14.95 19.90
N ASN A 263 -5.13 15.30 18.63
CA ASN A 263 -5.67 16.59 18.21
C ASN A 263 -7.19 16.63 18.08
N ILE A 264 -7.89 15.48 17.99
CA ILE A 264 -9.36 15.45 17.84
C ILE A 264 -10.09 16.14 19.01
N LEU A 265 -9.75 15.82 20.26
CA LEU A 265 -10.43 16.38 21.43
C LEU A 265 -10.24 17.91 21.56
N PRO A 266 -9.01 18.45 21.46
CA PRO A 266 -8.82 19.91 21.42
C PRO A 266 -9.66 20.59 20.34
N VAL A 267 -9.71 20.04 19.13
CA VAL A 267 -10.52 20.62 18.04
C VAL A 267 -12.01 20.61 18.36
N LEU A 268 -12.53 19.52 18.94
CA LEU A 268 -13.94 19.46 19.39
C LEU A 268 -14.25 20.47 20.51
N GLU A 269 -13.27 20.80 21.34
CA GLU A 269 -13.37 21.81 22.40
C GLU A 269 -13.14 23.25 21.89
N GLY A 270 -12.98 23.45 20.58
CA GLY A 270 -12.68 24.77 19.99
C GLY A 270 -11.27 25.26 20.27
N GLN A 271 -10.36 24.39 20.67
CA GLN A 271 -8.95 24.69 20.93
C GLN A 271 -8.09 24.37 19.72
N ALA A 272 -6.97 25.10 19.58
CA ALA A 272 -6.00 24.83 18.54
C ALA A 272 -5.30 23.47 18.78
N PRO A 273 -5.12 22.63 17.75
CA PRO A 273 -4.36 21.39 17.84
C PRO A 273 -2.88 21.69 18.05
N LYS A 274 -2.23 20.92 18.93
CA LYS A 274 -0.85 21.16 19.35
C LYS A 274 0.13 20.09 18.90
N LYS A 275 -0.34 18.86 18.63
CA LYS A 275 0.55 17.77 18.24
C LYS A 275 0.88 17.90 16.76
N GLU A 276 2.17 17.91 16.45
CA GLU A 276 2.65 17.97 15.08
C GLU A 276 3.25 16.64 14.63
N TYR A 277 3.12 16.35 13.35
CA TYR A 277 3.75 15.24 12.67
C TYR A 277 5.12 15.64 12.12
N ASN A 278 6.09 14.77 12.36
CA ASN A 278 7.39 14.79 11.73
C ASN A 278 7.70 13.37 11.23
N SER A 279 8.21 13.27 10.01
CA SER A 279 8.53 11.98 9.42
C SER A 279 9.69 11.31 10.17
N MET A 280 9.55 10.02 10.47
CA MET A 280 10.56 9.26 11.21
C MET A 280 11.75 8.82 10.35
N GLY A 281 11.95 9.40 9.16
CA GLY A 281 12.93 8.93 8.19
C GLY A 281 12.49 7.67 7.45
N GLU A 282 13.36 7.19 6.56
CA GLU A 282 13.00 6.17 5.57
C GLU A 282 13.50 4.79 5.98
N GLY A 283 12.63 3.79 5.91
CA GLY A 283 12.99 2.42 6.21
C GLY A 283 12.10 1.45 5.45
N ILE A 284 12.63 0.30 5.06
CA ILE A 284 11.89 -0.69 4.29
C ILE A 284 12.40 -2.10 4.55
N VAL A 285 11.47 -3.05 4.49
CA VAL A 285 11.74 -4.49 4.46
C VAL A 285 11.24 -5.01 3.12
N VAL A 286 12.14 -5.51 2.28
CA VAL A 286 11.82 -6.12 0.97
C VAL A 286 12.11 -7.62 1.06
N THR A 287 11.07 -8.44 1.06
CA THR A 287 11.21 -9.90 1.03
C THR A 287 11.75 -10.40 -0.33
N ASN A 288 12.41 -11.54 -0.32
CA ASN A 288 12.79 -12.28 -1.52
C ASN A 288 12.31 -13.73 -1.35
N GLY A 289 10.99 -13.91 -1.37
CA GLY A 289 10.32 -15.15 -0.97
C GLY A 289 10.27 -15.37 0.55
N PRO A 290 9.84 -16.56 1.00
CA PRO A 290 9.64 -16.87 2.43
C PRO A 290 10.94 -16.94 3.25
N GLY A 291 12.06 -17.27 2.62
CA GLY A 291 13.34 -17.54 3.31
C GLY A 291 14.15 -16.32 3.73
N GLY A 292 13.83 -15.10 3.27
CA GLY A 292 14.62 -13.92 3.60
C GLY A 292 14.31 -12.68 2.78
N GLY A 293 15.26 -11.77 2.69
CA GLY A 293 15.13 -10.48 2.01
C GLY A 293 16.19 -9.46 2.42
N SER A 294 15.86 -8.18 2.27
CA SER A 294 16.74 -7.05 2.58
C SER A 294 16.00 -6.01 3.41
N ILE A 295 16.65 -5.53 4.47
CA ILE A 295 16.14 -4.46 5.32
C ILE A 295 17.05 -3.25 5.21
N TYR A 296 16.43 -2.07 5.17
CA TYR A 296 17.09 -0.79 5.33
C TYR A 296 16.35 0.05 6.37
N PHE A 297 17.07 0.60 7.34
CA PHE A 297 16.55 1.57 8.30
C PHE A 297 17.42 2.82 8.26
N GLY A 298 17.04 3.78 7.41
CA GLY A 298 17.71 5.09 7.31
C GLY A 298 17.70 5.86 8.62
N PHE A 299 16.60 5.75 9.37
CA PHE A 299 16.44 6.36 10.70
C PHE A 299 17.30 5.73 11.81
N MET A 300 17.94 4.60 11.53
CA MET A 300 18.94 3.97 12.41
C MET A 300 20.33 4.06 11.76
N PHE A 301 20.78 5.27 11.41
CA PHE A 301 22.09 5.51 10.80
C PHE A 301 22.36 4.69 9.52
N GLY A 302 21.30 4.41 8.74
CA GLY A 302 21.42 3.61 7.52
C GLY A 302 21.71 2.13 7.75
N LEU A 303 21.28 1.57 8.89
CA LEU A 303 21.41 0.15 9.22
C LEU A 303 20.83 -0.71 8.10
N ARG A 304 21.60 -1.73 7.70
CA ARG A 304 21.22 -2.70 6.65
C ARG A 304 21.30 -4.10 7.23
N LEU A 305 20.19 -4.82 7.20
CA LEU A 305 20.10 -6.19 7.73
C LEU A 305 19.68 -7.18 6.64
N GLY A 306 20.11 -8.42 6.78
CA GLY A 306 19.90 -9.49 5.80
C GLY A 306 18.76 -10.46 6.15
N ASP A 307 18.93 -11.72 5.76
CA ASP A 307 17.87 -12.73 5.74
C ASP A 307 17.32 -13.10 7.12
N PHE A 308 18.18 -13.27 8.12
CA PHE A 308 17.77 -13.63 9.47
C PHE A 308 16.75 -12.63 10.06
N PHE A 309 17.06 -11.34 9.98
CA PHE A 309 16.18 -10.28 10.47
C PHE A 309 14.95 -10.09 9.58
N THR A 310 15.09 -10.21 8.26
CA THR A 310 13.93 -10.13 7.36
C THR A 310 12.92 -11.23 7.63
N ARG A 311 13.41 -12.44 7.93
CA ARG A 311 12.57 -13.58 8.32
C ARG A 311 11.86 -13.37 9.65
N LEU A 312 12.55 -12.78 10.62
CA LEU A 312 11.97 -12.46 11.93
C LEU A 312 10.90 -11.35 11.84
N PHE A 313 11.18 -10.28 11.09
CA PHE A 313 10.28 -9.12 11.03
C PHE A 313 9.11 -9.26 10.05
N LYS A 314 9.29 -9.96 8.92
CA LYS A 314 8.28 -9.96 7.86
C LYS A 314 8.14 -11.29 7.14
N SER A 315 9.19 -11.92 6.63
CA SER A 315 8.98 -12.99 5.62
C SER A 315 8.31 -14.26 6.14
N LYS A 316 8.38 -14.54 7.45
CA LYS A 316 7.72 -15.71 8.08
C LYS A 316 6.21 -15.51 8.30
N GLU A 317 5.81 -14.45 8.98
CA GLU A 317 4.40 -14.23 9.36
C GLU A 317 3.72 -13.09 8.59
N LEU A 318 4.47 -12.42 7.72
CA LEU A 318 4.06 -11.27 6.91
C LEU A 318 3.43 -10.15 7.72
N LEU A 319 3.66 -10.09 9.04
CA LEU A 319 3.02 -9.19 10.02
C LEU A 319 1.51 -9.40 10.20
N VAL A 320 0.93 -10.50 9.67
CA VAL A 320 -0.53 -10.74 9.73
C VAL A 320 -1.04 -10.82 11.17
N LYS A 321 -0.33 -11.54 12.05
CA LYS A 321 -0.72 -11.67 13.47
C LYS A 321 -0.76 -10.32 14.19
N MET A 322 0.27 -9.49 13.97
CA MET A 322 0.35 -8.16 14.56
C MET A 322 -0.81 -7.27 14.10
N THR A 323 -1.13 -7.28 12.80
CA THR A 323 -2.28 -6.55 12.24
C THR A 323 -3.61 -7.00 12.83
N ARG A 324 -3.82 -8.32 12.93
CA ARG A 324 -5.02 -8.92 13.54
C ARG A 324 -5.20 -8.48 14.99
N ALA A 325 -4.12 -8.54 15.78
CA ALA A 325 -4.13 -8.06 17.16
C ALA A 325 -4.50 -6.57 17.26
N GLY A 326 -3.98 -5.73 16.36
CA GLY A 326 -4.33 -4.32 16.27
C GLY A 326 -5.81 -4.04 15.92
N LEU A 327 -6.51 -5.01 15.33
CA LEU A 327 -7.94 -4.96 15.01
C LEU A 327 -8.82 -5.71 16.02
N GLY A 328 -8.28 -6.06 17.19
CA GLY A 328 -9.04 -6.72 18.27
C GLY A 328 -9.15 -8.25 18.13
N TYR A 329 -8.42 -8.86 17.20
CA TYR A 329 -8.34 -10.32 17.07
C TYR A 329 -7.15 -10.86 17.86
N THR A 330 -7.41 -11.55 18.97
CA THR A 330 -6.39 -12.40 19.61
C THR A 330 -6.15 -13.64 18.76
N SER A 331 -4.88 -14.07 18.69
CA SER A 331 -4.32 -15.15 17.85
C SER A 331 -5.28 -16.30 17.54
#